data_AF-A0A7C7T3V2-F1
#
_entry.id   AF-A0A7C7T3V2-F1
#
_cell.length_a   1.000
_cell.length_b   1.000
_cell.length_c   1.000
_cell.angle_alpha   90.00
_cell.angle_beta   90.00
_cell.angle_gamma   90.00
#
_symmetry.space_group_name_H-M   'P 1'
#
loop_
_entity.id
_entity.type
_entity.pdbx_description
1 polymer ?
#
loop_
_entity_poly.entity_id
_entity_poly.type
_entity_poly.pdbx_seq_one_letter_code
_entity_poly.pdbx_strand_id
1 'polypeptide(L)'
;MLKTAVFDVRDLCRDFDEQQALETAITSQTTTNWEEQGGLGTIYSPKAGTLVVRQTERSLDEVLDLLETYRTALRASKPRDRQADERKKVVTVYYQSQTQIAEDLERYLPRLLATDTWKTEAAPDAVGTILRIASTAEKKENQTIERSVLAIRQTREVHDDIAKLILRVENGDPRSSGGGMGGGGFGGGLFDVPSTKAGKK
;
A
#
# COMPACT_ATOMS: atom_id res chain seq x y z
N MET A 1 5.64 -33.94 -22.00
CA MET A 1 6.90 -33.77 -21.25
C MET A 1 6.65 -32.83 -20.08
N LEU A 2 7.22 -33.11 -18.91
CA LEU A 2 7.10 -32.23 -17.74
C LEU A 2 8.05 -31.03 -17.88
N LYS A 3 7.55 -29.84 -17.57
CA LYS A 3 8.30 -28.59 -17.48
C LYS A 3 8.18 -28.05 -16.06
N THR A 4 9.14 -27.24 -15.65
CA THR A 4 9.09 -26.52 -14.36
C THR A 4 8.89 -25.04 -14.64
N ALA A 5 7.91 -24.44 -14.00
CA ALA A 5 7.66 -23.01 -14.01
C ALA A 5 7.74 -22.45 -12.58
N VAL A 6 8.11 -21.18 -12.49
CA VAL A 6 8.18 -20.45 -11.22
C VAL A 6 7.27 -19.24 -11.35
N PHE A 7 6.32 -19.12 -10.44
CA PHE A 7 5.35 -18.02 -10.40
C PHE A 7 5.65 -17.13 -9.19
N ASP A 8 5.68 -15.82 -9.42
CA ASP A 8 5.67 -14.83 -8.34
C ASP A 8 4.22 -14.61 -7.89
N VAL A 9 3.96 -14.92 -6.63
CA VAL A 9 2.62 -14.86 -6.01
C VAL A 9 2.61 -13.95 -4.78
N ARG A 10 3.61 -13.06 -4.65
CA ARG A 10 3.68 -12.05 -3.56
C ARG A 10 2.49 -11.10 -3.53
N ASP A 11 1.85 -10.90 -4.67
CA ASP A 11 0.63 -10.10 -4.80
C ASP A 11 -0.63 -10.85 -4.34
N LEU A 12 -0.58 -12.19 -4.30
CA LEU A 12 -1.68 -13.06 -3.92
C LEU A 12 -1.60 -13.54 -2.47
N CYS A 13 -0.39 -13.75 -1.94
CA CYS A 13 -0.14 -14.31 -0.60
C CYS A 13 0.87 -13.47 0.17
N ARG A 14 0.57 -13.15 1.43
CA ARG A 14 1.41 -12.34 2.32
C ARG A 14 2.27 -13.18 3.26
N ASP A 15 1.80 -14.37 3.59
CA ASP A 15 2.44 -15.30 4.50
C ASP A 15 2.37 -16.75 3.97
N PHE A 16 2.92 -17.68 4.76
CA PHE A 16 2.97 -19.10 4.41
C PHE A 16 1.60 -19.78 4.50
N ASP A 17 0.72 -19.34 5.40
CA ASP A 17 -0.62 -19.93 5.58
C ASP A 17 -1.49 -19.62 4.35
N GLU A 18 -1.46 -18.36 3.87
CA GLU A 18 -2.13 -17.95 2.64
C GLU A 18 -1.56 -18.66 1.39
N GLN A 19 -0.26 -18.98 1.39
CA GLN A 19 0.35 -19.80 0.33
C GLN A 19 -0.16 -21.23 0.34
N GLN A 20 -0.23 -21.88 1.50
CA GLN A 20 -0.75 -23.23 1.60
C GLN A 20 -2.22 -23.30 1.14
N ALA A 21 -3.01 -22.27 1.47
CA ALA A 21 -4.36 -22.12 0.97
C ALA A 21 -4.40 -21.97 -0.56
N LEU A 22 -3.49 -21.17 -1.14
CA LEU A 22 -3.38 -21.01 -2.59
C LEU A 22 -2.96 -22.32 -3.28
N GLU A 23 -2.00 -23.05 -2.74
CA GLU A 23 -1.58 -24.37 -3.23
C GLU A 23 -2.77 -25.33 -3.25
N THR A 24 -3.50 -25.42 -2.15
CA THR A 24 -4.71 -26.24 -2.04
C THR A 24 -5.79 -25.82 -3.05
N ALA A 25 -5.95 -24.52 -3.27
CA ALA A 25 -6.92 -24.01 -4.25
C ALA A 25 -6.51 -24.38 -5.69
N ILE A 26 -5.22 -24.28 -6.02
CA ILE A 26 -4.70 -24.65 -7.35
C ILE A 26 -4.85 -26.16 -7.56
N THR A 27 -4.48 -26.99 -6.57
CA THR A 27 -4.56 -28.45 -6.71
C THR A 27 -6.01 -28.96 -6.80
N SER A 28 -6.96 -28.28 -6.17
CA SER A 28 -8.38 -28.64 -6.21
C SER A 28 -9.12 -28.14 -7.46
N GLN A 29 -8.69 -27.03 -8.07
CA GLN A 29 -9.39 -26.41 -9.21
C GLN A 29 -8.78 -26.74 -10.57
N THR A 30 -7.57 -27.27 -10.60
CA THR A 30 -6.95 -27.73 -11.84
C THR A 30 -7.35 -29.18 -12.12
N THR A 31 -7.60 -29.50 -13.38
CA THR A 31 -7.98 -30.84 -13.85
C THR A 31 -6.81 -31.84 -13.87
N THR A 32 -5.69 -31.49 -13.25
CA THR A 32 -4.43 -32.19 -13.43
C THR A 32 -4.14 -33.13 -12.25
N ASN A 33 -3.53 -34.28 -12.54
CA ASN A 33 -3.10 -35.22 -11.50
C ASN A 33 -1.81 -34.73 -10.80
N TRP A 34 -1.97 -34.28 -9.56
CA TRP A 34 -0.88 -33.88 -8.66
C TRP A 34 -0.29 -35.08 -7.93
N GLU A 35 0.94 -34.96 -7.42
CA GLU A 35 1.66 -36.01 -6.68
C GLU A 35 0.85 -36.53 -5.49
N GLU A 36 0.17 -35.64 -4.76
CA GLU A 36 -0.73 -36.00 -3.66
C GLU A 36 -1.92 -36.88 -4.08
N GLN A 37 -2.27 -36.88 -5.36
CA GLN A 37 -3.33 -37.68 -5.97
C GLN A 37 -2.77 -38.87 -6.77
N GLY A 38 -1.47 -39.18 -6.62
CA GLY A 38 -0.79 -40.25 -7.35
C GLY A 38 -0.35 -39.85 -8.78
N GLY A 39 -0.39 -38.56 -9.11
CA GLY A 39 0.13 -38.01 -10.36
C GLY A 39 1.63 -37.73 -10.34
N LEU A 40 2.15 -37.20 -11.46
CA LEU A 40 3.58 -36.83 -11.61
C LEU A 40 3.84 -35.33 -11.42
N GLY A 41 2.79 -34.54 -11.19
CA GLY A 41 2.87 -33.09 -11.04
C GLY A 41 3.22 -32.68 -9.63
N THR A 42 4.13 -31.73 -9.47
CA THR A 42 4.48 -31.21 -8.14
C THR A 42 4.21 -29.71 -8.05
N ILE A 43 3.80 -29.25 -6.88
CA ILE A 43 3.57 -27.85 -6.55
C ILE A 43 4.07 -27.64 -5.12
N TYR A 44 4.87 -26.61 -4.91
CA TYR A 44 5.34 -26.24 -3.57
C TYR A 44 5.90 -24.81 -3.56
N SER A 45 5.89 -24.19 -2.39
CA SER A 45 6.43 -22.85 -2.16
C SER A 45 7.73 -22.91 -1.36
N PRO A 46 8.91 -22.83 -2.00
CA PRO A 46 10.19 -22.86 -1.28
C PRO A 46 10.43 -21.63 -0.39
N LYS A 47 9.73 -20.53 -0.67
CA LYS A 47 9.79 -19.28 0.10
C LYS A 47 8.48 -18.51 -0.04
N ALA A 48 8.22 -17.64 0.92
CA ALA A 48 7.05 -16.77 0.86
C ALA A 48 6.98 -15.97 -0.45
N GLY A 49 5.86 -16.08 -1.16
CA GLY A 49 5.57 -15.38 -2.40
C GLY A 49 6.16 -15.99 -3.66
N THR A 50 6.70 -17.21 -3.61
CA THR A 50 7.20 -17.91 -4.80
C THR A 50 6.63 -19.31 -4.87
N LEU A 51 5.91 -19.60 -5.95
CA LEU A 51 5.32 -20.89 -6.21
C LEU A 51 6.09 -21.61 -7.32
N VAL A 52 6.54 -22.83 -7.06
CA VAL A 52 7.22 -23.67 -8.05
C VAL A 52 6.30 -24.80 -8.45
N VAL A 53 6.04 -24.92 -9.75
CA VAL A 53 5.14 -25.94 -10.31
C VAL A 53 5.87 -26.73 -11.37
N ARG A 54 5.84 -28.06 -11.26
CA ARG A 54 6.37 -28.98 -12.26
C ARG A 54 5.24 -29.79 -12.86
N GLN A 55 4.89 -29.52 -14.10
CA GLN A 55 3.82 -30.24 -14.78
C GLN A 55 3.92 -30.15 -16.31
N THR A 56 2.99 -30.79 -17.04
CA THR A 56 2.84 -30.59 -18.49
C THR A 56 2.54 -29.13 -18.82
N GLU A 57 2.94 -28.68 -20.01
CA GLU A 57 2.76 -27.31 -20.48
C GLU A 57 1.29 -26.86 -20.41
N ARG A 58 0.36 -27.70 -20.88
CA ARG A 58 -1.09 -27.41 -20.80
C ARG A 58 -1.55 -27.12 -19.38
N SER A 59 -1.09 -27.89 -18.40
CA SER A 59 -1.45 -27.67 -17.00
C SER A 59 -0.78 -26.43 -16.41
N LEU A 60 0.42 -26.07 -16.87
CA LEU A 60 1.07 -24.83 -16.46
C LEU A 60 0.30 -23.61 -16.98
N ASP A 61 -0.25 -23.69 -18.19
CA ASP A 61 -1.16 -22.67 -18.73
C ASP A 61 -2.45 -22.59 -17.89
N GLU A 62 -3.07 -23.73 -17.53
CA GLU A 62 -4.24 -23.76 -16.63
C GLU A 62 -3.94 -23.12 -15.26
N VAL A 63 -2.76 -23.37 -14.69
CA VAL A 63 -2.32 -22.73 -13.43
C VAL A 63 -2.14 -21.23 -13.62
N LEU A 64 -1.53 -20.79 -14.72
CA LEU A 64 -1.33 -19.38 -15.02
C LEU A 64 -2.68 -18.65 -15.14
N ASP A 65 -3.64 -19.20 -15.88
CA ASP A 65 -4.97 -18.63 -16.07
C ASP A 65 -5.72 -18.50 -14.73
N LEU A 66 -5.59 -19.50 -13.85
CA LEU A 66 -6.18 -19.47 -12.51
C LEU A 66 -5.56 -18.36 -11.65
N LEU A 67 -4.23 -18.21 -11.69
CA LEU A 67 -3.54 -17.13 -10.98
C LEU A 67 -3.95 -15.75 -11.52
N GLU A 68 -4.09 -15.58 -12.83
CA GLU A 68 -4.56 -14.32 -13.43
C GLU A 68 -6.01 -14.01 -13.06
N THR A 69 -6.86 -15.02 -12.97
CA THR A 69 -8.24 -14.90 -12.50
C THR A 69 -8.26 -14.38 -11.05
N TYR A 70 -7.43 -14.93 -10.17
CA TYR A 70 -7.32 -14.44 -8.79
C TYR A 70 -6.73 -13.03 -8.71
N ARG A 71 -5.73 -12.69 -9.51
CA ARG A 71 -5.22 -11.31 -9.58
C ARG A 71 -6.30 -10.33 -10.02
N THR A 72 -7.10 -10.72 -11.02
CA THR A 72 -8.22 -9.90 -11.50
C THR A 72 -9.29 -9.75 -10.44
N ALA A 73 -9.65 -10.83 -9.75
CA ALA A 73 -10.59 -10.80 -8.63
C ALA A 73 -10.09 -9.93 -7.48
N LEU A 74 -8.80 -9.99 -7.13
CA LEU A 74 -8.21 -9.13 -6.09
C LEU A 74 -8.18 -7.66 -6.49
N ARG A 75 -7.86 -7.35 -7.75
CA ARG A 75 -7.90 -5.98 -8.27
C ARG A 75 -9.31 -5.42 -8.33
N ALA A 76 -10.30 -6.26 -8.67
CA ALA A 76 -11.71 -5.88 -8.73
C ALA A 76 -12.37 -5.83 -7.34
N SER A 77 -11.89 -6.64 -6.40
CA SER A 77 -12.30 -6.55 -5.00
C SER A 77 -11.75 -5.24 -4.44
N LYS A 78 -12.66 -4.31 -4.10
CA LYS A 78 -12.29 -3.16 -3.26
C LYS A 78 -11.49 -3.68 -2.05
N PRO A 79 -10.50 -2.91 -1.53
CA PRO A 79 -9.82 -3.28 -0.29
C PRO A 79 -10.88 -3.69 0.72
N ARG A 80 -10.84 -4.94 1.20
CA ARG A 80 -11.85 -5.46 2.13
C ARG A 80 -12.06 -4.42 3.22
N ASP A 81 -13.29 -3.93 3.38
CA ASP A 81 -13.66 -3.16 4.56
C ASP A 81 -13.32 -4.05 5.76
N ARG A 82 -12.22 -3.74 6.46
CA ARG A 82 -11.97 -4.29 7.80
C ARG A 82 -13.28 -4.12 8.56
N GLN A 83 -13.82 -5.21 9.12
CA GLN A 83 -15.08 -5.22 9.85
C GLN A 83 -15.14 -3.99 10.77
N ALA A 84 -16.29 -3.34 10.87
CA ALA A 84 -16.44 -2.06 11.57
C ALA A 84 -15.89 -2.12 13.01
N ASP A 85 -15.97 -3.28 13.67
CA ASP A 85 -15.44 -3.51 15.02
C ASP A 85 -13.90 -3.47 15.08
N GLU A 86 -13.21 -3.93 14.03
CA GLU A 86 -11.75 -3.85 13.98
C GLU A 86 -11.25 -2.42 13.77
N ARG A 87 -12.02 -1.56 13.08
CA ARG A 87 -11.62 -0.17 12.82
C ARG A 87 -11.48 0.65 14.09
N LYS A 88 -12.37 0.39 15.04
CA LYS A 88 -12.39 1.05 16.36
C LYS A 88 -11.41 0.45 17.35
N LYS A 89 -10.74 -0.66 17.01
CA LYS A 89 -9.74 -1.29 17.88
C LYS A 89 -8.57 -0.32 18.07
N VAL A 90 -8.28 0.01 19.32
CA VAL A 90 -7.10 0.81 19.70
C VAL A 90 -5.87 -0.08 19.61
N VAL A 91 -4.88 0.36 18.86
CA VAL A 91 -3.59 -0.31 18.68
C VAL A 91 -2.46 0.70 18.84
N THR A 92 -1.23 0.22 19.03
CA THR A 92 -0.04 1.06 18.99
C THR A 92 0.76 0.73 17.75
N VAL A 93 1.07 1.74 16.93
CA VAL A 93 1.87 1.60 15.71
C VAL A 93 3.12 2.46 15.83
N TYR A 94 4.23 1.94 15.33
CA TYR A 94 5.54 2.59 15.35
C TYR A 94 5.85 3.12 13.95
N TYR A 95 5.98 4.44 13.82
CA TYR A 95 6.35 5.11 12.58
C TYR A 95 7.78 5.62 12.68
N GLN A 96 8.66 5.15 11.80
CA GLN A 96 10.03 5.66 11.72
C GLN A 96 10.09 6.77 10.67
N SER A 97 10.62 7.93 11.05
CA SER A 97 10.87 9.04 10.12
C SER A 97 12.10 9.84 10.55
N GLN A 98 12.45 10.87 9.77
CA GLN A 98 13.51 11.81 10.13
C GLN A 98 13.14 12.56 11.40
N THR A 99 14.11 12.85 12.27
CA THR A 99 13.85 13.46 13.58
C THR A 99 13.03 14.75 13.48
N GLN A 100 13.34 15.63 12.52
CA GLN A 100 12.60 16.87 12.31
C GLN A 100 11.13 16.63 11.93
N ILE A 101 10.88 15.69 11.01
CA ILE A 101 9.52 15.33 10.58
C ILE A 101 8.76 14.71 11.75
N ALA A 102 9.40 13.85 12.54
CA ALA A 102 8.79 13.24 13.71
C ALA A 102 8.41 14.28 14.77
N GLU A 103 9.23 15.31 14.99
CA GLU A 103 8.93 16.43 15.88
C GLU A 103 7.71 17.25 15.43
N ASP A 104 7.64 17.54 14.13
CA ASP A 104 6.51 18.27 13.57
C ASP A 104 5.22 17.44 13.63
N LEU A 105 5.30 16.15 13.30
CA LEU A 105 4.17 15.23 13.42
C LEU A 105 3.71 15.10 14.88
N GLU A 106 4.61 14.94 15.84
CA GLU A 106 4.27 14.90 17.27
C GLU A 106 3.49 16.15 17.71
N ARG A 107 3.90 17.33 17.22
CA ARG A 107 3.27 18.61 17.57
C ARG A 107 1.91 18.84 16.88
N TYR A 108 1.79 18.49 15.60
CA TYR A 108 0.65 18.92 14.78
C TYR A 108 -0.38 17.83 14.51
N LEU A 109 0.00 16.55 14.59
CA LEU A 109 -0.91 15.44 14.30
C LEU A 109 -2.18 15.48 15.17
N PRO A 110 -2.13 15.80 16.49
CA PRO A 110 -3.33 15.94 17.32
C PRO A 110 -4.28 17.06 16.88
N ARG A 111 -3.79 18.06 16.15
CA ARG A 111 -4.59 19.20 15.66
C ARG A 111 -5.16 18.97 14.27
N LEU A 112 -4.58 18.03 13.51
CA LEU A 112 -4.95 17.76 12.13
C LEU A 112 -5.90 16.58 12.00
N LEU A 113 -5.81 15.59 12.89
CA LEU A 113 -6.57 14.34 12.81
C LEU A 113 -7.25 14.06 14.15
N ALA A 114 -8.54 13.69 14.12
CA ALA A 114 -9.29 13.19 15.27
C ALA A 114 -9.07 14.03 16.55
N THR A 115 -9.26 15.35 16.43
CA THR A 115 -8.80 16.39 17.38
C THR A 115 -9.26 16.21 18.82
N ASP A 116 -10.40 15.55 19.01
CA ASP A 116 -11.04 15.26 20.30
C ASP A 116 -10.62 13.92 20.91
N THR A 117 -9.86 13.11 20.17
CA THR A 117 -9.48 11.75 20.59
C THR A 117 -8.08 11.66 21.21
N TRP A 118 -7.34 12.77 21.27
CA TRP A 118 -5.98 12.81 21.82
C TRP A 118 -5.97 13.19 23.30
N LYS A 119 -5.13 12.51 24.07
CA LYS A 119 -4.95 12.83 25.49
C LYS A 119 -4.39 14.23 25.64
N THR A 120 -5.11 15.02 26.42
CA THR A 120 -4.70 16.35 26.88
C THR A 120 -5.01 16.45 28.36
N GLU A 121 -4.50 17.50 29.02
CA GLU A 121 -4.90 17.77 30.43
C GLU A 121 -6.42 17.92 30.58
N ALA A 122 -7.10 18.43 29.55
CA ALA A 122 -8.56 18.57 29.52
C ALA A 122 -9.31 17.26 29.18
N ALA A 123 -8.63 16.26 28.61
CA ALA A 123 -9.22 14.99 28.18
C ALA A 123 -8.29 13.80 28.52
N PRO A 124 -8.11 13.46 29.81
CA PRO A 124 -7.19 12.40 30.24
C PRO A 124 -7.60 11.00 29.79
N ASP A 125 -8.90 10.79 29.56
CA ASP A 125 -9.50 9.51 29.16
C ASP A 125 -9.49 9.26 27.65
N ALA A 126 -9.02 10.23 26.86
CA ALA A 126 -8.93 10.08 25.42
C ALA A 126 -8.01 8.92 25.03
N VAL A 127 -8.30 8.26 23.91
CA VAL A 127 -7.60 7.01 23.54
C VAL A 127 -6.19 7.27 22.95
N GLY A 128 -6.03 8.43 22.32
CA GLY A 128 -4.87 8.84 21.52
C GLY A 128 -3.67 9.28 22.34
N THR A 129 -2.51 8.67 22.13
CA THR A 129 -1.23 9.18 22.67
C THR A 129 -0.13 9.12 21.63
N ILE A 130 0.78 10.07 21.68
CA ILE A 130 1.99 10.11 20.83
C ILE A 130 3.20 10.16 21.75
N LEU A 131 4.18 9.32 21.47
CA LEU A 131 5.48 9.35 22.13
C LEU A 131 6.56 9.31 21.05
N ARG A 132 7.43 10.32 21.03
CA ARG A 132 8.63 10.30 20.20
C ARG A 132 9.81 9.69 20.95
N ILE A 133 10.49 8.76 20.28
CA ILE A 133 11.66 8.05 20.80
C ILE A 133 12.81 8.30 19.83
N ALA A 134 13.95 8.77 20.35
CA ALA A 134 15.16 8.92 19.54
C ALA A 134 15.60 7.55 18.99
N SER A 135 15.94 7.49 17.71
CA SER A 135 16.42 6.28 17.05
C SER A 135 17.87 6.46 16.58
N THR A 136 18.55 5.35 16.29
CA THR A 136 19.93 5.39 15.79
C THR A 136 19.98 6.10 14.44
N ALA A 137 20.89 7.06 14.30
CA ALA A 137 21.09 7.77 13.04
C ALA A 137 21.61 6.81 11.95
N GLU A 138 21.11 6.97 10.72
CA GLU A 138 21.62 6.24 9.56
C GLU A 138 22.71 7.07 8.89
N LYS A 139 23.86 6.45 8.59
CA LYS A 139 24.93 7.06 7.80
C LYS A 139 24.76 6.66 6.34
N LYS A 140 24.53 7.63 5.46
CA LYS A 140 24.41 7.41 4.02
C LYS A 140 25.46 8.25 3.30
N GLU A 141 26.49 7.59 2.79
CA GLU A 141 27.60 8.00 1.89
C GLU A 141 28.36 9.33 2.14
N ASN A 142 27.77 10.36 2.75
CA ASN A 142 28.41 11.56 3.31
C ASN A 142 27.46 12.38 4.23
N GLN A 143 26.30 11.83 4.62
CA GLN A 143 25.32 12.50 5.47
C GLN A 143 24.86 11.59 6.60
N THR A 144 24.74 12.17 7.80
CA THR A 144 24.10 11.53 8.95
C THR A 144 22.66 12.00 8.99
N ILE A 145 21.71 11.08 8.80
CA ILE A 145 20.28 11.39 8.91
C ILE A 145 19.82 10.91 10.28
N GLU A 146 19.51 11.86 11.15
CA GLU A 146 18.90 11.55 12.45
C GLU A 146 17.49 11.04 12.25
N ARG A 147 17.17 9.94 12.93
CA ARG A 147 15.85 9.32 12.88
C ARG A 147 15.23 9.27 14.26
N SER A 148 13.91 9.30 14.26
CA SER A 148 13.10 9.11 15.45
C SER A 148 11.96 8.16 15.12
N VAL A 149 11.46 7.48 16.15
CA VAL A 149 10.29 6.61 16.06
C VAL A 149 9.15 7.28 16.83
N LEU A 150 8.00 7.43 16.17
CA LEU A 150 6.75 7.83 16.82
C LEU A 150 5.99 6.56 17.21
N ALA A 151 5.86 6.30 18.50
CA ALA A 151 4.96 5.31 19.04
C ALA A 151 3.59 5.97 19.26
N ILE A 152 2.65 5.71 18.36
CA ILE A 152 1.31 6.31 18.38
C ILE A 152 0.32 5.24 18.79
N ARG A 153 -0.46 5.48 19.85
CA ARG A 153 -1.57 4.64 20.26
C ARG A 153 -2.87 5.30 19.84
N GLN A 154 -3.63 4.68 18.93
CA GLN A 154 -4.89 5.22 18.45
C GLN A 154 -5.78 4.11 17.82
N THR A 155 -7.02 4.42 17.44
CA THR A 155 -7.85 3.49 16.65
C THR A 155 -7.22 3.19 15.28
N ARG A 156 -7.49 1.99 14.75
CA ARG A 156 -6.98 1.58 13.43
C ARG A 156 -7.40 2.53 12.30
N GLU A 157 -8.62 3.03 12.36
CA GLU A 157 -9.14 4.00 11.38
C GLU A 157 -8.28 5.27 11.32
N VAL A 158 -7.96 5.85 12.48
CA VAL A 158 -7.12 7.04 12.54
C VAL A 158 -5.68 6.69 12.15
N HIS A 159 -5.18 5.48 12.43
CA HIS A 159 -3.88 5.03 11.92
C HIS A 159 -3.81 4.98 10.39
N ASP A 160 -4.90 4.58 9.72
CA ASP A 160 -4.98 4.60 8.25
C ASP A 160 -4.89 6.05 7.74
N ASP A 161 -5.48 7.02 8.45
CA ASP A 161 -5.39 8.44 8.10
C ASP A 161 -4.04 9.07 8.43
N ILE A 162 -3.41 8.68 9.54
CA ILE A 162 -2.03 9.06 9.89
C ILE A 162 -1.07 8.58 8.80
N ALA A 163 -1.18 7.33 8.35
CA ALA A 163 -0.33 6.79 7.29
C ALA A 163 -0.46 7.60 5.99
N LYS A 164 -1.69 7.96 5.60
CA LYS A 164 -1.94 8.83 4.43
C LYS A 164 -1.35 10.23 4.61
N LEU A 165 -1.41 10.79 5.81
CA LEU A 165 -0.85 12.11 6.10
C LEU A 165 0.68 12.08 6.01
N ILE A 166 1.33 11.09 6.63
CA ILE A 166 2.79 10.90 6.58
C ILE A 166 3.25 10.76 5.13
N LEU A 167 2.59 9.90 4.35
CA LEU A 167 2.92 9.72 2.94
C LEU A 167 2.81 11.02 2.13
N ARG A 168 1.81 11.87 2.44
CA ARG A 168 1.65 13.19 1.81
C ARG A 168 2.70 14.20 2.25
N VAL A 169 3.12 14.17 3.51
CA VAL A 169 4.21 15.03 4.00
C VAL A 169 5.53 14.65 3.35
N GLU A 170 5.81 13.35 3.21
CA GLU A 170 7.07 12.85 2.66
C GLU A 170 7.16 12.97 1.13
N ASN A 171 6.06 12.72 0.41
CA ASN A 171 6.07 12.67 -1.05
C ASN A 171 5.36 13.87 -1.72
N GLY A 172 4.75 14.75 -0.92
CA GLY A 172 3.82 15.77 -1.40
C GLY A 172 2.42 15.21 -1.68
N ASP A 173 1.46 16.10 -1.90
CA ASP A 173 0.15 15.69 -2.40
C ASP A 173 0.30 15.06 -3.79
N PRO A 174 -0.38 13.93 -4.07
CA PRO A 174 -0.45 13.44 -5.43
C PRO A 174 -1.02 14.56 -6.27
N ARG A 175 -0.22 15.10 -7.20
CA ARG A 175 -0.73 16.01 -8.22
C ARG A 175 -1.90 15.26 -8.84
N SER A 176 -3.11 15.78 -8.63
CA SER A 176 -4.28 15.33 -9.35
C SER A 176 -3.88 15.36 -10.81
N SER A 177 -3.54 14.20 -11.36
CA SER A 177 -3.47 14.00 -12.80
C SER A 177 -4.93 14.04 -13.20
N GLY A 178 -5.46 15.26 -13.24
CA GLY A 178 -6.76 15.54 -13.80
C GLY A 178 -6.73 14.91 -15.17
N GLY A 179 -7.56 13.90 -15.35
CA GLY A 179 -7.85 13.30 -16.64
C GLY A 179 -8.37 14.40 -17.54
N GLY A 180 -7.44 15.12 -18.17
CA GLY A 180 -7.67 15.93 -19.34
C GLY A 180 -7.81 15.00 -20.52
N MET A 181 -8.96 14.33 -20.60
CA MET A 181 -9.55 13.99 -21.90
C MET A 181 -9.94 15.32 -22.57
N GLY A 182 -8.95 16.02 -23.10
CA GLY A 182 -9.11 17.09 -24.09
C GLY A 182 -8.16 16.70 -25.21
N GLY A 183 -8.63 15.97 -26.22
CA GLY A 183 -9.51 16.56 -27.22
C GLY A 183 -8.61 17.29 -28.20
N GLY A 184 -8.14 16.57 -29.23
CA GLY A 184 -7.38 17.16 -30.32
C GLY A 184 -8.15 18.33 -30.92
N GLY A 185 -7.50 19.50 -30.95
CA GLY A 185 -8.04 20.73 -31.49
C GLY A 185 -6.91 21.55 -32.09
N PHE A 186 -6.59 21.25 -33.35
CA PHE A 186 -5.96 22.21 -34.24
C PHE A 186 -6.86 23.46 -34.34
N GLY A 187 -6.31 24.65 -34.20
CA GLY A 187 -7.04 25.88 -34.48
C GLY A 187 -6.32 27.12 -33.96
N GLY A 188 -5.62 27.82 -34.85
CA GLY A 188 -4.92 29.07 -34.55
C GLY A 188 -5.84 30.21 -34.13
N GLY A 189 -5.24 31.18 -33.43
CA GLY A 189 -5.83 32.46 -33.04
C GLY A 189 -4.86 33.20 -32.13
N LEU A 190 -3.91 33.92 -32.72
CA LEU A 190 -3.89 35.39 -32.75
C LEU A 190 -3.98 36.02 -31.35
N PHE A 191 -2.81 36.37 -30.80
CA PHE A 191 -2.70 37.34 -29.72
C PHE A 191 -3.15 38.70 -30.27
N ASP A 192 -4.23 39.25 -29.74
CA ASP A 192 -4.56 40.66 -29.90
C ASP A 192 -4.24 41.38 -28.60
N VAL A 193 -3.28 42.31 -28.66
CA VAL A 193 -2.87 43.15 -27.53
C VAL A 193 -3.58 44.49 -27.69
N PRO A 194 -4.46 44.91 -26.76
CA PRO A 194 -5.03 46.24 -26.85
C PRO A 194 -3.95 47.31 -26.60
N SER A 195 -3.67 48.08 -27.65
CA SER A 195 -2.91 49.33 -27.60
C SER A 195 -3.77 50.43 -26.98
N THR A 196 -3.55 50.77 -25.71
CA THR A 196 -4.02 52.05 -25.16
C THR A 196 -2.94 53.10 -25.30
N LYS A 197 -3.07 53.90 -26.37
CA LYS A 197 -2.35 55.16 -26.55
C LYS A 197 -2.84 56.21 -25.56
N ALA A 198 -1.87 56.93 -25.00
CA ALA A 198 -2.06 58.20 -24.30
C ALA A 198 -2.64 59.28 -25.24
N GLY A 199 -3.49 60.15 -24.69
CA GLY A 199 -4.02 61.31 -25.40
C GLY A 199 -4.72 62.32 -24.49
N LYS A 200 -3.97 63.34 -24.08
CA LYS A 200 -4.39 64.60 -23.43
C LYS A 200 -5.64 65.23 -24.05
N LYS A 201 -6.45 65.89 -23.21
CA LYS A 201 -6.68 67.35 -23.27
C LYS A 201 -6.86 67.88 -21.85
#